data_AF-A0A7C6FCB0-F1
#
_entry.id   AF-A0A7C6FCB0-F1
#
_cell.length_a   1.000
_cell.length_b   1.000
_cell.length_c   1.000
_cell.angle_alpha   90.00
_cell.angle_beta   90.00
_cell.angle_gamma   90.00
#
_symmetry.space_group_name_H-M   'P 1'
#
loop_
_entity.id
_entity.type
_entity.pdbx_description
1 polymer ?
#
loop_
_entity_poly.entity_id
_entity_poly.type
_entity_poly.pdbx_seq_one_letter_code
_entity_poly.pdbx_strand_id
1 'polypeptide(L)'
;IEDHQFSFEGPLGKYDQMQLQRGLKVYTEVCAACHGLRYVPLRTLSDPGGPGYTEDEVRAYAAENFSVYDPELEDDRDAKPSDHFPTVTGDGMGPDLSLMAKARAGFHGPYGTGINQLVKGIGGAEYIRAYLLGFTGEEAEVAGQFLYENTAFSTGWVQMPPQLEDDLIEYDDGTPATAEQMADDVSAFLMWAAEPKMMARKQVGAVAVLLLVLLSSLLYLTNKKLWYPIKHGGKQARL
;
A
#
# COMPACT_ATOMS: atom_id res chain seq x y z
N ILE A 1 0.94 11.38 13.21
CA ILE A 1 0.76 10.99 11.79
C ILE A 1 -0.10 12.04 11.12
N GLU A 2 0.44 12.69 10.09
CA GLU A 2 -0.29 13.65 9.26
C GLU A 2 -1.28 12.94 8.34
N ASP A 3 -2.40 13.59 8.05
CA ASP A 3 -3.44 13.10 7.15
C ASP A 3 -3.13 13.53 5.71
N HIS A 4 -2.20 12.81 5.07
CA HIS A 4 -1.80 13.05 3.69
C HIS A 4 -2.81 12.44 2.72
N GLN A 5 -3.24 13.20 1.71
CA GLN A 5 -4.28 12.79 0.78
C GLN A 5 -3.70 12.01 -0.40
N PHE A 6 -3.68 10.68 -0.32
CA PHE A 6 -3.24 9.84 -1.43
C PHE A 6 -4.30 9.70 -2.53
N SER A 7 -3.85 9.58 -3.78
CA SER A 7 -4.69 9.40 -4.98
C SER A 7 -5.67 8.21 -4.87
N PHE A 8 -5.25 7.17 -4.16
CA PHE A 8 -5.99 5.93 -3.99
C PHE A 8 -7.01 5.95 -2.85
N GLU A 9 -7.16 7.04 -2.11
CA GLU A 9 -8.10 7.13 -1.00
C GLU A 9 -9.55 7.41 -1.42
N GLY A 10 -10.48 7.21 -0.49
CA GLY A 10 -11.91 7.35 -0.77
C GLY A 10 -12.52 6.24 -1.65
N PRO A 11 -13.84 6.25 -1.85
CA PRO A 11 -14.56 5.16 -2.51
C PRO A 11 -14.25 5.04 -4.01
N LEU A 12 -13.84 6.14 -4.65
CA LEU A 12 -13.57 6.23 -6.08
C LEU A 12 -12.09 6.46 -6.41
N GLY A 13 -11.22 6.64 -5.40
CA GLY A 13 -9.79 6.84 -5.62
C GLY A 13 -9.11 5.66 -6.29
N LYS A 14 -8.03 5.95 -7.00
CA LYS A 14 -7.25 5.02 -7.80
C LYS A 14 -5.77 5.33 -7.63
N TYR A 15 -4.92 4.34 -7.85
CA TYR A 15 -3.50 4.61 -7.91
C TYR A 15 -3.17 5.53 -9.09
N ASP A 16 -2.25 6.45 -8.86
CA ASP A 16 -1.56 7.19 -9.91
C ASP A 16 -0.42 6.32 -10.44
N GLN A 17 -0.46 5.98 -11.73
CA GLN A 17 0.50 5.07 -12.34
C GLN A 17 1.94 5.61 -12.29
N MET A 18 2.13 6.92 -12.56
CA MET A 18 3.46 7.54 -12.54
C MET A 18 4.02 7.60 -11.11
N GLN A 19 3.15 7.87 -10.13
CA GLN A 19 3.52 7.80 -8.70
C GLN A 19 3.99 6.40 -8.32
N LEU A 20 3.32 5.34 -8.77
CA LEU A 20 3.76 3.97 -8.50
C LEU A 20 5.09 3.63 -9.18
N GLN A 21 5.34 4.14 -10.38
CA GLN A 21 6.62 3.95 -11.08
C GLN A 21 7.77 4.66 -10.35
N ARG A 22 7.57 5.92 -9.94
CA ARG A 22 8.54 6.65 -9.11
C ARG A 22 8.77 5.96 -7.76
N GLY A 23 7.71 5.47 -7.12
CA GLY A 23 7.82 4.76 -5.86
C GLY A 23 8.55 3.42 -5.98
N LEU A 24 8.39 2.72 -7.11
CA LEU A 24 9.22 1.56 -7.43
C LEU A 24 10.69 1.95 -7.53
N LYS A 25 11.01 3.06 -8.21
CA LYS A 25 12.39 3.56 -8.32
C LYS A 25 13.02 3.84 -6.95
N VAL A 26 12.31 4.55 -6.07
CA VAL A 26 12.75 4.78 -4.68
C VAL A 26 12.96 3.45 -3.95
N TYR A 27 12.04 2.50 -4.09
CA TYR A 27 12.20 1.19 -3.48
C TYR A 27 13.47 0.48 -3.98
N THR A 28 13.70 0.46 -5.29
CA THR A 28 14.82 -0.26 -5.90
C THR A 28 16.17 0.35 -5.56
N GLU A 29 16.29 1.67 -5.59
CA GLU A 29 17.56 2.37 -5.37
C GLU A 29 17.90 2.58 -3.89
N VAL A 30 16.88 2.60 -3.01
CA VAL A 30 17.06 2.89 -1.58
C VAL A 30 16.65 1.71 -0.71
N CYS A 31 15.38 1.30 -0.77
CA CYS A 31 14.81 0.38 0.20
C CYS A 31 15.28 -1.08 0.02
N ALA A 32 15.51 -1.51 -1.22
CA ALA A 32 15.84 -2.88 -1.59
C ALA A 32 17.19 -3.36 -1.03
N ALA A 33 18.05 -2.42 -0.60
CA ALA A 33 19.31 -2.73 0.06
C ALA A 33 19.12 -3.47 1.39
N CYS A 34 18.05 -3.15 2.13
CA CYS A 34 17.80 -3.70 3.48
C CYS A 34 16.44 -4.41 3.60
N HIS A 35 15.53 -4.20 2.65
CA HIS A 35 14.15 -4.68 2.73
C HIS A 35 13.77 -5.53 1.51
N GLY A 36 12.99 -6.59 1.76
CA GLY A 36 12.41 -7.43 0.72
C GLY A 36 10.91 -7.18 0.51
N LEU A 37 10.40 -7.75 -0.58
CA LEU A 37 8.98 -7.82 -0.93
C LEU A 37 8.60 -9.27 -1.30
N ARG A 38 8.90 -10.23 -0.43
CA ARG A 38 8.85 -11.67 -0.72
C ARG A 38 7.49 -12.22 -1.19
N TYR A 39 6.41 -11.49 -0.95
CA TYR A 39 5.05 -11.88 -1.38
C TYR A 39 4.58 -11.16 -2.65
N VAL A 40 5.42 -10.32 -3.25
CA VAL A 40 5.12 -9.58 -4.48
C VAL A 40 5.81 -10.28 -5.66
N PRO A 41 5.07 -10.88 -6.59
CA PRO A 41 5.64 -11.43 -7.83
C PRO A 41 6.10 -10.29 -8.75
N LEU A 42 7.29 -10.36 -9.35
CA LEU A 42 7.82 -9.29 -10.23
C LEU A 42 6.89 -9.02 -11.43
N ARG A 43 6.25 -10.06 -11.98
CA ARG A 43 5.24 -9.94 -13.04
C ARG A 43 4.05 -9.05 -12.68
N THR A 44 3.76 -8.79 -11.40
CA THR A 44 2.63 -7.89 -11.08
C THR A 44 2.93 -6.44 -11.39
N LEU A 45 4.19 -6.08 -11.69
CA LEU A 45 4.54 -4.74 -12.19
C LEU A 45 3.82 -4.40 -13.51
N SER A 46 3.40 -5.42 -14.28
CA SER A 46 2.58 -5.26 -15.49
C SER A 46 1.07 -5.43 -15.26
N ASP A 47 0.61 -5.65 -14.02
CA ASP A 47 -0.82 -5.84 -13.74
C ASP A 47 -1.62 -4.56 -14.03
N PRO A 48 -2.87 -4.69 -14.53
CA PRO A 48 -3.76 -3.54 -14.68
C PRO A 48 -4.07 -2.96 -13.30
N GLY A 49 -3.72 -1.69 -13.09
CA GLY A 49 -3.87 -0.99 -11.82
C GLY A 49 -2.65 -0.98 -10.90
N GLY A 50 -1.49 -1.37 -11.42
CA GLY A 50 -0.20 -1.13 -10.79
C GLY A 50 0.65 -0.12 -11.56
N PRO A 51 1.99 -0.25 -11.49
CA PRO A 51 2.93 0.58 -12.23
C PRO A 51 2.77 0.52 -13.76
N GLY A 52 2.16 -0.56 -14.29
CA GLY A 52 1.75 -0.63 -15.69
C GLY A 52 2.90 -0.75 -16.69
N TYR A 53 4.01 -1.37 -16.27
CA TYR A 53 5.11 -1.72 -17.18
C TYR A 53 4.66 -2.77 -18.21
N THR A 54 5.30 -2.75 -19.38
CA THR A 54 5.20 -3.82 -20.38
C THR A 54 5.92 -5.08 -19.89
N GLU A 55 5.56 -6.25 -20.42
CA GLU A 55 6.21 -7.52 -20.02
C GLU A 55 7.72 -7.52 -20.31
N ASP A 56 8.16 -6.84 -21.37
CA ASP A 56 9.57 -6.70 -21.73
C ASP A 56 10.32 -5.79 -20.75
N GLU A 57 9.71 -4.68 -20.33
CA GLU A 57 10.27 -3.81 -19.28
C GLU A 57 10.36 -4.55 -17.94
N VAL A 58 9.34 -5.33 -17.55
CA VAL A 58 9.40 -6.14 -16.32
C VAL A 58 10.49 -7.20 -16.39
N ARG A 59 10.70 -7.81 -17.56
CA ARG A 59 11.78 -8.79 -17.77
C ARG A 59 13.15 -8.14 -17.64
N ALA A 60 13.36 -6.98 -18.27
CA ALA A 60 14.59 -6.22 -18.15
C ALA A 60 14.83 -5.81 -16.69
N TYR A 61 13.83 -5.19 -16.07
CA TYR A 61 13.87 -4.78 -14.66
C TYR A 61 14.22 -5.93 -13.71
N ALA A 62 13.58 -7.09 -13.88
CA ALA A 62 13.85 -8.26 -13.05
C ALA A 62 15.31 -8.72 -13.19
N ALA A 63 15.80 -8.86 -14.42
CA ALA A 63 17.15 -9.35 -14.69
C ALA A 63 18.24 -8.35 -14.25
N GLU A 64 17.99 -7.05 -14.43
CA GLU A 64 18.97 -6.00 -14.14
C GLU A 64 19.12 -5.72 -12.63
N ASN A 65 18.04 -5.89 -11.85
CA ASN A 65 18.03 -5.45 -10.45
C ASN A 65 18.17 -6.59 -9.43
N PHE A 66 17.88 -7.84 -9.81
CA PHE A 66 17.82 -8.94 -8.84
C PHE A 66 18.45 -10.24 -9.36
N SER A 67 19.20 -10.90 -8.48
CA SER A 67 19.67 -12.28 -8.64
C SER A 67 18.85 -13.21 -7.73
N VAL A 68 18.58 -14.42 -8.21
CA VAL A 68 17.87 -15.47 -7.48
C VAL A 68 18.64 -16.78 -7.61
N TYR A 69 18.85 -17.45 -6.48
CA TYR A 69 19.46 -18.78 -6.46
C TYR A 69 18.55 -19.82 -7.13
N ASP A 70 19.09 -20.52 -8.13
CA ASP A 70 18.40 -21.61 -8.81
C ASP A 70 18.94 -22.97 -8.35
N PRO A 71 18.15 -23.77 -7.61
CA PRO A 71 18.61 -25.04 -7.07
C PRO A 71 18.86 -26.09 -8.16
N GLU A 72 18.31 -25.94 -9.37
CA GLU A 72 18.59 -26.86 -10.48
C GLU A 72 19.95 -26.55 -11.14
N LEU A 73 20.36 -25.29 -11.14
CA LEU A 73 21.67 -24.85 -11.64
C LEU A 73 22.76 -24.92 -10.56
N GLU A 74 22.35 -25.05 -9.29
CA GLU A 74 23.20 -24.88 -8.10
C GLU A 74 23.97 -23.53 -8.09
N ASP A 75 23.43 -22.53 -8.79
CA ASP A 75 24.06 -21.22 -9.00
C ASP A 75 22.99 -20.11 -9.06
N ASP A 76 23.44 -18.88 -8.92
CA ASP A 76 22.63 -17.69 -9.05
C ASP A 76 22.29 -17.42 -10.53
N ARG A 77 21.08 -16.92 -10.76
CA ARG A 77 20.62 -16.45 -12.07
C ARG A 77 19.88 -15.14 -11.95
N ASP A 78 19.85 -14.42 -13.06
CA ASP A 78 18.97 -13.27 -13.23
C ASP A 78 17.53 -13.62 -12.86
N ALA A 79 16.87 -12.73 -12.12
CA ALA A 79 15.48 -12.90 -11.77
C ALA A 79 14.59 -12.84 -13.02
N LYS A 80 13.53 -13.63 -13.00
CA LYS A 80 12.51 -13.69 -14.06
C LYS A 80 11.21 -13.08 -13.53
N PRO A 81 10.30 -12.60 -14.39
CA PRO A 81 9.02 -12.07 -13.94
C PRO A 81 8.18 -13.04 -13.08
N SER A 82 8.38 -14.36 -13.23
CA SER A 82 7.72 -15.38 -12.40
C SER A 82 8.22 -15.43 -10.96
N ASP A 83 9.43 -14.93 -10.70
CA ASP A 83 10.01 -14.86 -9.37
C ASP A 83 9.34 -13.74 -8.54
N HIS A 84 9.49 -13.82 -7.23
CA HIS A 84 9.11 -12.73 -6.33
C HIS A 84 10.27 -11.74 -6.20
N PHE A 85 10.00 -10.54 -5.71
CA PHE A 85 11.06 -9.70 -5.19
C PHE A 85 11.86 -10.48 -4.12
N PRO A 86 13.19 -10.29 -4.03
CA PRO A 86 14.02 -11.05 -3.12
C PRO A 86 13.60 -10.91 -1.66
N THR A 87 13.88 -11.96 -0.89
CA THR A 87 13.83 -11.91 0.56
C THR A 87 15.17 -11.35 1.05
N VAL A 88 15.11 -10.28 1.85
CA VAL A 88 16.28 -9.70 2.50
C VAL A 88 16.23 -10.05 3.98
N THR A 89 17.22 -10.79 4.47
CA THR A 89 17.29 -11.30 5.85
C THR A 89 18.73 -11.28 6.35
N GLY A 90 18.91 -11.02 7.64
CA GLY A 90 20.22 -10.99 8.27
C GLY A 90 20.28 -9.94 9.37
N ASP A 91 21.38 -9.91 10.11
CA ASP A 91 21.62 -8.86 11.10
C ASP A 91 21.74 -7.51 10.38
N GLY A 92 21.00 -6.51 10.86
CA GLY A 92 20.92 -5.18 10.24
C GLY A 92 19.91 -5.06 9.09
N MET A 93 19.25 -6.16 8.68
CA MET A 93 18.22 -6.11 7.65
C MET A 93 16.85 -5.72 8.24
N GLY A 94 16.07 -5.00 7.45
CA GLY A 94 14.77 -4.50 7.85
C GLY A 94 13.63 -5.53 7.69
N PRO A 95 12.42 -5.23 8.21
CA PRO A 95 11.25 -6.07 8.00
C PRO A 95 10.87 -6.15 6.52
N ASP A 96 10.28 -7.28 6.12
CA ASP A 96 9.66 -7.43 4.80
C ASP A 96 8.54 -6.40 4.62
N LEU A 97 8.55 -5.72 3.47
CA LEU A 97 7.65 -4.60 3.20
C LEU A 97 6.38 -5.02 2.44
N SER A 98 6.24 -6.30 2.05
CA SER A 98 5.17 -6.76 1.14
C SER A 98 3.78 -6.36 1.61
N LEU A 99 3.57 -6.30 2.93
CA LEU A 99 2.29 -5.99 3.55
C LEU A 99 2.37 -4.79 4.50
N MET A 100 3.47 -4.02 4.50
CA MET A 100 3.73 -3.00 5.53
C MET A 100 2.62 -1.96 5.61
N ALA A 101 2.13 -1.49 4.45
CA ALA A 101 1.04 -0.52 4.36
C ALA A 101 -0.32 -1.04 4.89
N LYS A 102 -0.48 -2.35 5.08
CA LYS A 102 -1.66 -2.95 5.75
C LYS A 102 -1.35 -3.50 7.15
N ALA A 103 -0.08 -3.64 7.50
CA ALA A 103 0.38 -4.13 8.79
C ALA A 103 0.54 -3.02 9.83
N ARG A 104 0.24 -1.77 9.46
CA ARG A 104 0.33 -0.58 10.31
C ARG A 104 -0.97 0.20 10.27
N ALA A 105 -1.26 0.87 11.38
CA ALA A 105 -2.32 1.86 11.47
C ALA A 105 -1.70 3.19 11.89
N GLY A 106 -1.90 4.23 11.09
CA GLY A 106 -1.47 5.59 11.40
C GLY A 106 -2.54 6.36 12.19
N PHE A 107 -3.80 5.95 12.09
CA PHE A 107 -4.92 6.59 12.77
C PHE A 107 -5.47 5.70 13.89
N HIS A 108 -5.59 6.27 15.09
CA HIS A 108 -6.12 5.61 16.28
C HIS A 108 -7.13 6.50 17.01
N GLY A 109 -8.03 5.89 17.80
CA GLY A 109 -8.98 6.61 18.65
C GLY A 109 -10.07 7.36 17.88
N PRO A 110 -10.56 8.51 18.39
CA PRO A 110 -10.33 9.03 19.75
C PRO A 110 -10.80 8.05 20.84
N TYR A 111 -10.14 8.05 21.99
CA TYR A 111 -10.51 7.25 23.18
C TYR A 111 -10.75 5.75 22.91
N GLY A 112 -10.05 5.15 21.94
CA GLY A 112 -10.23 3.74 21.58
C GLY A 112 -11.54 3.42 20.85
N THR A 113 -12.32 4.42 20.41
CA THR A 113 -13.61 4.22 19.72
C THR A 113 -13.47 3.75 18.27
N GLY A 114 -12.28 3.91 17.66
CA GLY A 114 -12.05 3.60 16.25
C GLY A 114 -12.67 4.58 15.26
N ILE A 115 -13.25 5.70 15.72
CA ILE A 115 -13.89 6.71 14.85
C ILE A 115 -12.89 7.30 13.84
N ASN A 116 -11.63 7.51 14.23
CA ASN A 116 -10.60 7.99 13.29
C ASN A 116 -10.38 7.00 12.15
N GLN A 117 -10.37 5.69 12.45
CA GLN A 117 -10.22 4.67 11.42
C GLN A 117 -11.43 4.57 10.48
N LEU A 118 -12.63 4.80 11.04
CA LEU A 118 -13.87 4.80 10.26
C LEU A 118 -13.91 5.94 9.24
N VAL A 119 -13.39 7.13 9.59
CA VAL A 119 -13.47 8.33 8.74
C VAL A 119 -12.25 8.49 7.84
N LYS A 120 -11.05 8.20 8.36
CA LYS A 120 -9.78 8.45 7.67
C LYS A 120 -9.17 7.18 7.05
N GLY A 121 -9.73 6.01 7.32
CA GLY A 121 -9.10 4.74 6.98
C GLY A 121 -8.05 4.32 8.00
N ILE A 122 -7.27 3.27 7.69
CA ILE A 122 -6.34 2.68 8.66
C ILE A 122 -5.08 3.55 8.84
N GLY A 123 -4.66 4.30 7.80
CA GLY A 123 -3.51 5.20 7.87
C GLY A 123 -2.15 4.54 7.63
N GLY A 124 -2.10 3.42 6.91
CA GLY A 124 -0.88 2.63 6.79
C GLY A 124 0.17 3.23 5.85
N ALA A 125 -0.26 3.84 4.73
CA ALA A 125 0.65 4.55 3.84
C ALA A 125 1.11 5.87 4.47
N GLU A 126 0.20 6.56 5.13
CA GLU A 126 0.43 7.78 5.91
C GLU A 126 1.40 7.53 7.06
N TYR A 127 1.32 6.34 7.69
CA TYR A 127 2.31 5.90 8.68
C TYR A 127 3.69 5.73 8.06
N ILE A 128 3.81 5.06 6.90
CA ILE A 128 5.10 4.88 6.21
C ILE A 128 5.69 6.25 5.86
N ARG A 129 4.90 7.13 5.24
CA ARG A 129 5.30 8.51 4.91
C ARG A 129 5.81 9.25 6.14
N ALA A 130 5.01 9.28 7.22
CA ALA A 130 5.38 9.96 8.45
C ALA A 130 6.61 9.33 9.13
N TYR A 131 6.80 8.03 8.99
CA TYR A 131 7.99 7.34 9.48
C TYR A 131 9.24 7.72 8.69
N LEU A 132 9.16 7.76 7.35
CA LEU A 132 10.29 8.15 6.49
C LEU A 132 10.72 9.60 6.71
N LEU A 133 9.78 10.50 7.01
CA LEU A 133 10.04 11.93 7.26
C LEU A 133 10.25 12.26 8.74
N GLY A 134 10.11 11.27 9.63
CA GLY A 134 10.00 11.49 11.07
C GLY A 134 11.32 11.56 11.84
N PHE A 135 12.46 11.43 11.16
CA PHE A 135 13.79 11.43 11.76
C PHE A 135 14.23 12.83 12.19
N THR A 136 14.67 12.99 13.43
CA THR A 136 15.07 14.30 14.00
C THR A 136 16.56 14.61 13.84
N GLY A 137 17.37 13.59 13.55
CA GLY A 137 18.83 13.65 13.56
C GLY A 137 19.45 13.38 14.94
N GLU A 138 18.65 13.13 15.98
CA GLU A 138 19.16 12.68 17.28
C GLU A 138 19.53 11.19 17.25
N GLU A 139 20.69 10.87 17.83
CA GLU A 139 21.24 9.52 17.88
C GLU A 139 21.52 9.10 19.32
N ALA A 140 21.30 7.82 19.62
CA ALA A 140 21.61 7.22 20.91
C ALA A 140 22.28 5.86 20.73
N GLU A 141 23.26 5.56 21.57
CA GLU A 141 23.85 4.23 21.66
C GLU A 141 23.35 3.54 22.94
N VAL A 142 22.60 2.44 22.78
CA VAL A 142 22.07 1.66 23.90
C VAL A 142 22.52 0.21 23.76
N ALA A 143 23.29 -0.26 24.74
CA ALA A 143 23.81 -1.63 24.77
C ALA A 143 24.59 -2.03 23.49
N GLY A 144 25.37 -1.09 22.92
CA GLY A 144 26.15 -1.30 21.70
C GLY A 144 25.34 -1.28 20.40
N GLN A 145 24.08 -0.85 20.45
CA GLN A 145 23.21 -0.65 19.29
C GLN A 145 23.01 0.84 19.04
N PHE A 146 23.22 1.28 17.81
CA PHE A 146 22.88 2.62 17.37
C PHE A 146 21.37 2.73 17.13
N LEU A 147 20.76 3.77 17.69
CA LEU A 147 19.36 4.10 17.58
C LEU A 147 19.21 5.53 17.07
N TYR A 148 18.22 5.74 16.22
CA TYR A 148 17.87 7.01 15.62
C TYR A 148 16.49 7.42 16.13
N GLU A 149 16.36 8.66 16.56
CA GLU A 149 15.06 9.17 17.01
C GLU A 149 14.10 9.35 15.82
N ASN A 150 12.88 8.86 15.97
CA ASN A 150 11.82 8.96 14.98
C ASN A 150 10.47 9.29 15.63
N THR A 151 9.88 10.41 15.24
CA THR A 151 8.66 10.95 15.85
C THR A 151 7.38 10.16 15.52
N ALA A 152 7.40 9.33 14.47
CA ALA A 152 6.27 8.49 14.09
C ALA A 152 6.36 7.06 14.66
N PHE A 153 7.57 6.61 15.02
CA PHE A 153 7.77 5.29 15.62
C PHE A 153 7.27 5.27 17.08
N SER A 154 6.54 4.23 17.47
CA SER A 154 5.80 4.23 18.74
C SER A 154 6.68 4.29 19.99
N THR A 155 7.93 3.82 19.90
CA THR A 155 8.92 3.88 20.98
C THR A 155 9.82 5.12 20.89
N GLY A 156 9.69 5.92 19.83
CA GLY A 156 10.53 7.10 19.57
C GLY A 156 11.93 6.79 19.04
N TRP A 157 12.43 5.55 19.19
CA TRP A 157 13.80 5.17 18.79
C TRP A 157 13.78 3.91 17.93
N VAL A 158 14.50 3.93 16.81
CA VAL A 158 14.57 2.82 15.84
C VAL A 158 16.00 2.57 15.37
N GLN A 159 16.32 1.33 14.99
CA GLN A 159 17.65 0.95 14.47
C GLN A 159 17.85 1.27 12.98
N MET A 160 16.80 1.70 12.29
CA MET A 160 16.88 2.08 10.88
C MET A 160 17.45 3.50 10.79
N PRO A 161 18.57 3.73 10.10
CA PRO A 161 19.09 5.08 9.87
C PRO A 161 18.16 5.88 8.94
N PRO A 162 18.26 7.22 8.95
CA PRO A 162 17.59 8.06 7.95
C PRO A 162 17.98 7.63 6.53
N GLN A 163 16.97 7.44 5.70
CA GLN A 163 17.09 6.77 4.39
C GLN A 163 16.88 7.71 3.20
N LEU A 164 16.27 8.88 3.40
CA LEU A 164 15.99 9.84 2.35
C LEU A 164 16.73 11.14 2.62
N GLU A 165 17.35 11.66 1.56
CA GLU A 165 17.93 12.99 1.48
C GLU A 165 17.41 13.64 0.19
N ASP A 166 17.33 14.97 0.15
CA ASP A 166 16.91 15.65 -1.08
C ASP A 166 17.84 15.33 -2.24
N ASP A 167 17.25 15.05 -3.41
CA ASP A 167 17.92 14.71 -4.66
C ASP A 167 18.79 13.43 -4.58
N LEU A 168 18.46 12.50 -3.67
CA LEU A 168 19.14 11.20 -3.53
C LEU A 168 19.05 10.33 -4.80
N ILE A 169 17.96 10.45 -5.55
CA ILE A 169 17.73 9.74 -6.81
C ILE A 169 17.32 10.72 -7.90
N GLU A 170 17.43 10.30 -9.17
CA GLU A 170 16.95 11.09 -10.32
C GLU A 170 15.72 10.42 -10.95
N TYR A 171 14.57 11.08 -10.93
CA TYR A 171 13.36 10.56 -11.57
C TYR A 171 13.41 10.72 -13.09
N ASP A 172 12.97 9.68 -13.82
CA ASP A 172 13.01 9.66 -15.29
C ASP A 172 12.08 10.69 -15.95
N ASP A 173 11.05 11.14 -15.23
CA ASP A 173 10.09 12.16 -15.68
C ASP A 173 10.50 13.60 -15.30
N GLY A 174 11.66 13.78 -14.66
CA GLY A 174 12.16 15.09 -14.22
C GLY A 174 11.44 15.67 -13.00
N THR A 175 10.62 14.88 -12.30
CA THR A 175 10.06 15.26 -11.00
C THR A 175 11.20 15.56 -10.01
N PRO A 176 11.14 16.64 -9.21
CA PRO A 176 12.14 16.87 -8.16
C PRO A 176 12.12 15.77 -7.11
N ALA A 177 13.27 15.20 -6.78
CA ALA A 177 13.39 14.10 -5.83
C ALA A 177 13.60 14.61 -4.40
N THR A 178 12.68 15.44 -3.90
CA THR A 178 12.72 15.84 -2.49
C THR A 178 12.43 14.64 -1.58
N ALA A 179 12.92 14.67 -0.33
CA ALA A 179 12.62 13.64 0.65
C ALA A 179 11.12 13.42 0.84
N GLU A 180 10.33 14.50 0.79
CA GLU A 180 8.87 14.45 0.84
C GLU A 180 8.27 13.73 -0.37
N GLN A 181 8.72 14.07 -1.58
CA GLN A 181 8.24 13.44 -2.81
C GLN A 181 8.59 11.94 -2.86
N MET A 182 9.82 11.58 -2.48
CA MET A 182 10.23 10.17 -2.41
C MET A 182 9.43 9.39 -1.36
N ALA A 183 9.18 9.99 -0.18
CA ALA A 183 8.35 9.38 0.85
C ALA A 183 6.91 9.16 0.39
N ASP A 184 6.32 10.10 -0.36
CA ASP A 184 4.99 9.99 -0.93
C ASP A 184 4.91 8.88 -1.99
N ASP A 185 5.85 8.90 -2.93
CA ASP A 185 5.89 7.94 -4.03
C ASP A 185 6.11 6.51 -3.52
N VAL A 186 7.08 6.29 -2.63
CA VAL A 186 7.35 4.95 -2.08
C VAL A 186 6.22 4.46 -1.17
N SER A 187 5.56 5.36 -0.42
CA SER A 187 4.40 4.98 0.42
C SER A 187 3.22 4.53 -0.43
N ALA A 188 2.98 5.21 -1.57
CA ALA A 188 1.97 4.79 -2.53
C ALA A 188 2.33 3.46 -3.21
N PHE A 189 3.60 3.26 -3.57
CA PHE A 189 4.08 1.99 -4.09
C PHE A 189 3.91 0.83 -3.10
N LEU A 190 4.26 1.04 -1.82
CA LEU A 190 4.08 0.02 -0.78
C LEU A 190 2.60 -0.24 -0.46
N MET A 191 1.72 0.75 -0.63
CA MET A 191 0.27 0.52 -0.58
C MET A 191 -0.21 -0.37 -1.73
N TRP A 192 0.29 -0.12 -2.94
CA TRP A 192 0.03 -0.99 -4.08
C TRP A 192 0.58 -2.41 -3.87
N ALA A 193 1.82 -2.55 -3.38
CA ALA A 193 2.43 -3.84 -3.10
C ALA A 193 1.59 -4.66 -2.10
N ALA A 194 1.05 -4.00 -1.07
CA ALA A 194 0.20 -4.64 -0.08
C ALA A 194 -1.22 -4.92 -0.60
N GLU A 195 -1.80 -4.05 -1.43
CA GLU A 195 -3.16 -4.17 -1.97
C GLU A 195 -3.21 -3.97 -3.50
N PRO A 196 -2.63 -4.90 -4.29
CA PRO A 196 -2.53 -4.75 -5.74
C PRO A 196 -3.89 -4.85 -6.44
N LYS A 197 -4.89 -5.44 -5.77
CA LYS A 197 -6.26 -5.61 -6.28
C LYS A 197 -7.23 -4.56 -5.74
N MET A 198 -6.75 -3.45 -5.17
CA MET A 198 -7.60 -2.39 -4.59
C MET A 198 -8.63 -1.86 -5.60
N MET A 199 -8.21 -1.54 -6.82
CA MET A 199 -9.12 -0.98 -7.82
C MET A 199 -10.21 -1.97 -8.23
N ALA A 200 -9.84 -3.24 -8.44
CA ALA A 200 -10.79 -4.30 -8.74
C ALA A 200 -11.79 -4.50 -7.58
N ARG A 201 -11.31 -4.49 -6.33
CA ARG A 201 -12.14 -4.56 -5.12
C ARG A 201 -13.14 -3.41 -5.05
N LYS A 202 -12.71 -2.17 -5.33
CA LYS A 202 -13.60 -0.99 -5.36
C LYS A 202 -14.63 -1.08 -6.48
N GLN A 203 -14.23 -1.52 -7.68
CA GLN A 203 -15.13 -1.70 -8.81
C GLN A 203 -16.22 -2.74 -8.50
N VAL A 204 -15.84 -3.91 -7.99
CA VAL A 204 -16.79 -4.95 -7.57
C VAL A 204 -17.69 -4.45 -6.45
N GLY A 205 -17.15 -3.71 -5.48
CA GLY A 205 -17.92 -3.08 -4.41
C GLY A 205 -18.99 -2.11 -4.95
N ALA A 206 -18.64 -1.24 -5.89
CA ALA A 206 -19.59 -0.31 -6.50
C ALA A 206 -20.73 -1.04 -7.25
N VAL A 207 -20.39 -2.07 -8.03
CA VAL A 207 -21.38 -2.92 -8.72
C VAL A 207 -22.28 -3.64 -7.72
N ALA A 208 -21.71 -4.21 -6.66
CA ALA A 208 -22.47 -4.92 -5.63
C ALA A 208 -23.45 -4.00 -4.89
N VAL A 209 -23.02 -2.79 -4.51
CA VAL A 209 -23.89 -1.80 -3.85
C VAL A 209 -25.05 -1.40 -4.76
N LEU A 210 -24.79 -1.15 -6.06
CA LEU A 210 -25.86 -0.83 -7.02
C LEU A 210 -26.89 -1.97 -7.14
N LEU A 211 -26.43 -3.21 -7.25
CA LEU A 211 -27.32 -4.39 -7.30
C LEU A 211 -28.12 -4.54 -6.00
N LEU A 212 -27.51 -4.32 -4.84
CA LEU A 212 -28.18 -4.40 -3.55
C LEU A 212 -29.21 -3.28 -3.36
N VAL A 213 -28.96 -2.06 -3.83
CA VAL A 213 -29.94 -0.96 -3.80
C VAL A 213 -31.16 -1.30 -4.66
N LEU A 214 -30.92 -1.84 -5.87
CA LEU A 214 -31.99 -2.27 -6.76
C LEU A 214 -32.80 -3.41 -6.12
N LEU A 215 -32.14 -4.47 -5.66
CA LEU A 215 -32.78 -5.63 -5.05
C LEU A 215 -33.52 -5.23 -3.78
N SER A 216 -32.92 -4.41 -2.91
CA SER A 216 -33.55 -3.93 -1.68
C SER A 216 -34.80 -3.10 -1.97
N SER A 217 -34.78 -2.29 -3.02
CA SER A 217 -35.94 -1.51 -3.46
C SER A 217 -37.07 -2.43 -3.96
N LEU A 218 -36.75 -3.43 -4.78
CA LEU A 218 -37.71 -4.42 -5.25
C LEU A 218 -38.30 -5.25 -4.09
N LEU A 219 -37.46 -5.71 -3.17
CA LEU A 219 -37.88 -6.44 -1.97
C LEU A 219 -38.70 -5.56 -1.03
N TYR A 220 -38.33 -4.29 -0.84
CA TYR A 220 -39.10 -3.34 -0.04
C TYR A 220 -40.50 -3.12 -0.62
N LEU A 221 -40.60 -2.87 -1.94
CA LEU A 221 -41.88 -2.68 -2.62
C LEU A 221 -42.72 -3.96 -2.60
N THR A 222 -42.10 -5.12 -2.81
CA THR A 222 -42.78 -6.42 -2.72
C THR A 222 -43.28 -6.69 -1.31
N ASN A 223 -42.45 -6.45 -0.30
CA ASN A 223 -42.81 -6.59 1.10
C ASN A 223 -43.95 -5.65 1.47
N LYS A 224 -43.86 -4.37 1.08
CA LYS A 224 -44.94 -3.40 1.28
C LYS A 224 -46.22 -3.89 0.62
N LYS A 225 -46.16 -4.39 -0.61
CA LYS A 225 -47.30 -4.96 -1.34
C LYS A 225 -47.93 -6.17 -0.69
N LEU A 226 -47.11 -7.09 -0.22
CA LEU A 226 -47.57 -8.32 0.43
C LEU A 226 -48.22 -8.05 1.79
N TRP A 227 -47.64 -7.16 2.59
CA TRP A 227 -48.08 -6.88 3.95
C TRP A 227 -49.15 -5.79 4.08
N TYR A 228 -49.35 -4.96 3.05
CA TYR A 228 -50.33 -3.87 3.08
C TYR A 228 -51.77 -4.33 3.41
N PRO A 229 -52.33 -5.39 2.78
CA PRO A 229 -53.71 -5.83 3.06
C PRO A 229 -53.88 -6.39 4.47
N ILE A 230 -52.82 -6.95 5.06
CA ILE A 230 -52.80 -7.48 6.42
C ILE A 230 -52.81 -6.32 7.42
N LYS A 231 -52.05 -5.25 7.14
CA LYS A 231 -51.94 -4.09 8.02
C LYS A 231 -53.14 -3.12 7.92
N HIS A 232 -53.76 -2.98 6.73
CA HIS A 232 -54.78 -1.94 6.45
C HIS A 232 -56.19 -2.49 6.16
N GLY A 233 -56.50 -3.73 6.51
CA GLY A 233 -57.90 -4.15 6.74
C GLY A 233 -58.60 -4.94 5.62
N GLY A 234 -57.96 -5.98 5.07
CA GLY A 234 -58.67 -7.08 4.39
C GLY A 234 -58.44 -7.16 2.87
N LYS A 235 -58.84 -8.30 2.27
CA LYS A 235 -58.52 -8.76 0.90
C LYS A 235 -58.80 -7.77 -0.26
N GLN A 236 -59.47 -6.65 0.01
CA GLN A 236 -59.85 -5.62 -0.96
C GLN A 236 -58.96 -4.36 -0.91
N ALA A 237 -58.09 -4.22 0.10
CA ALA A 237 -57.15 -3.11 0.18
C ALA A 237 -56.08 -3.24 -0.92
N ARG A 238 -56.15 -2.35 -1.92
CA ARG A 238 -55.11 -2.21 -2.96
C ARG A 238 -54.16 -1.08 -2.56
N LEU A 239 -52.88 -1.32 -2.86
CA LEU A 239 -51.80 -0.35 -2.69
C LEU A 239 -51.87 0.76 -3.72
#